data_AF-A0AA38G577-F1
#
_entry.id   AF-A0AA38G577-F1
#
_cell.length_a   1.000
_cell.length_b   1.000
_cell.length_c   1.000
_cell.angle_alpha   90.00
_cell.angle_beta   90.00
_cell.angle_gamma   90.00
#
_symmetry.space_group_name_H-M   'P 1'
#
loop_
_entity.id
_entity.type
_entity.pdbx_description
1 polymer ?
#
loop_
_entity_poly.entity_id
_entity_poly.type
_entity_poly.pdbx_seq_one_letter_code
_entity_poly.pdbx_strand_id
1 'polypeptide(L)' 'AFARIENHYFKHKGFFPTDSFLLDNLDKIRHIPATIVQGRYDVVCPMMSAWDLHKAWPEADFK' A
#
# COMPACT_ATOMS: atom_id res chain seq x y z
N ALA A 1 8.43 -4.57 -22.97
CA ALA A 1 7.61 -5.63 -22.33
C ALA A 1 7.06 -5.18 -20.98
N PHE A 2 7.90 -4.63 -20.09
CA PHE A 2 7.54 -4.18 -18.74
C PHE A 2 6.30 -3.27 -18.66
N ALA A 3 6.31 -2.15 -19.40
CA ALA A 3 5.19 -1.20 -19.42
C ALA A 3 3.85 -1.81 -19.90
N ARG A 4 3.88 -2.84 -20.74
CA ARG A 4 2.65 -3.54 -21.18
C ARG A 4 2.09 -4.42 -20.08
N ILE A 5 2.95 -5.03 -19.27
CA ILE A 5 2.55 -5.86 -18.14
C ILE A 5 1.98 -4.96 -17.04
N GLU A 6 2.68 -3.90 -16.65
CA GLU A 6 2.18 -2.93 -15.65
C GLU A 6 0.83 -2.34 -16.06
N ASN A 7 0.72 -1.87 -17.31
CA ASN A 7 -0.53 -1.32 -17.82
C ASN A 7 -1.68 -2.35 -17.85
N HIS A 8 -1.37 -3.64 -18.04
CA HIS A 8 -2.38 -4.69 -17.93
C HIS A 8 -2.93 -4.76 -16.50
N TYR A 9 -2.07 -4.84 -15.49
CA TYR A 9 -2.51 -4.86 -14.09
C TYR A 9 -3.23 -3.57 -13.69
N PHE A 10 -2.75 -2.40 -14.10
CA PHE A 10 -3.40 -1.12 -13.82
C PHE A 10 -4.79 -1.03 -14.46
N LYS A 11 -4.92 -1.43 -15.73
CA LYS A 11 -6.21 -1.46 -16.42
C LYS A 11 -7.23 -2.38 -15.72
N HIS A 12 -6.76 -3.45 -15.09
CA HIS A 12 -7.58 -4.40 -14.34
C HIS A 12 -7.62 -4.13 -12.83
N LYS A 13 -7.17 -2.95 -12.37
CA LYS A 13 -7.17 -2.55 -10.95
C LYS A 13 -6.48 -3.56 -10.02
N GLY A 14 -5.40 -4.18 -10.50
CA GLY A 14 -4.68 -5.22 -9.75
C GLY A 14 -5.50 -6.49 -9.48
N PHE A 15 -6.66 -6.65 -10.14
CA PHE A 15 -7.62 -7.74 -9.90
C PHE A 15 -8.19 -7.79 -8.47
N PHE A 16 -8.16 -6.66 -7.75
CA PHE A 16 -8.74 -6.57 -6.43
C PHE A 16 -10.26 -6.33 -6.49
N PRO A 17 -11.04 -6.89 -5.54
CA PRO A 17 -12.49 -6.63 -5.44
C PRO A 17 -12.84 -5.17 -5.14
N THR A 18 -11.99 -4.47 -4.40
CA THR A 18 -12.17 -3.08 -3.97
C THR A 18 -10.84 -2.32 -4.04
N ASP A 19 -10.90 -0.99 -4.16
CA ASP A 19 -9.68 -0.16 -4.19
C ASP A 19 -8.98 -0.12 -2.81
N SER A 20 -9.71 -0.35 -1.71
CA SER A 20 -9.21 -0.43 -0.33
C SER A 20 -8.78 -1.84 0.11
N PHE A 21 -8.85 -2.84 -0.77
CA PHE A 21 -8.75 -4.26 -0.41
C PHE A 21 -7.54 -4.60 0.46
N LEU A 22 -6.38 -3.97 0.21
CA LEU A 22 -5.18 -4.20 1.01
C LEU A 22 -5.31 -3.70 2.46
N LEU A 23 -5.87 -2.50 2.65
CA LEU A 23 -6.10 -1.93 3.98
C LEU A 23 -7.19 -2.73 4.72
N ASP A 24 -8.24 -3.14 4.01
CA ASP A 24 -9.35 -3.92 4.58
C ASP A 24 -8.91 -5.32 5.08
N ASN A 25 -7.77 -5.83 4.61
CA ASN A 25 -7.25 -7.15 4.94
C ASN A 25 -6.02 -7.12 5.87
N LEU A 26 -5.70 -5.98 6.45
CA LEU A 26 -4.51 -5.81 7.29
C LEU A 26 -4.47 -6.76 8.48
N ASP A 27 -5.61 -7.11 9.07
CA ASP A 27 -5.70 -8.01 10.23
C ASP A 27 -4.95 -9.34 10.05
N LYS A 28 -4.80 -9.80 8.79
CA LYS A 28 -4.03 -11.01 8.45
C LYS A 28 -2.55 -10.89 8.75
N ILE A 29 -1.99 -9.69 8.79
CA ILE A 29 -0.55 -9.43 8.94
C ILE A 29 -0.20 -8.55 10.14
N ARG A 30 -1.18 -8.00 10.88
CA ARG A 30 -0.92 -7.06 11.99
C ARG A 30 0.03 -7.56 13.07
N HIS A 31 0.10 -8.87 13.27
CA HIS A 31 0.98 -9.52 14.23
C HIS A 31 2.47 -9.51 13.82
N ILE A 32 2.78 -9.16 12.58
CA ILE A 32 4.14 -9.11 12.06
C ILE A 32 4.77 -7.76 12.43
N PRO A 33 5.95 -7.74 13.07
CA PRO A 33 6.68 -6.49 13.29
C PRO A 33 7.02 -5.83 11.96
N ALA A 34 6.61 -4.57 11.79
CA ALA A 34 6.79 -3.82 10.55
C ALA A 34 7.28 -2.39 10.82
N THR A 35 8.04 -1.86 9.85
CA THR A 35 8.43 -0.45 9.82
C THR A 35 8.05 0.13 8.47
N ILE A 36 7.31 1.24 8.47
CA ILE A 36 6.91 1.97 7.28
C ILE A 36 7.89 3.13 7.12
N VAL A 37 8.60 3.17 5.99
CA VAL A 37 9.56 4.22 5.65
C VAL A 37 9.08 4.89 4.38
N GLN A 38 8.76 6.19 4.43
CA GLN A 38 8.24 6.91 3.26
C GLN A 38 8.92 8.26 3.02
N GLY A 39 9.36 8.47 1.79
CA GLY A 39 9.94 9.73 1.36
C GLY A 39 8.92 10.87 1.36
N ARG A 40 9.26 12.00 1.98
CA ARG A 40 8.35 13.17 2.04
C ARG A 40 7.95 13.72 0.67
N TYR A 41 8.81 13.57 -0.33
CA TYR A 41 8.61 14.07 -1.69
C TYR A 41 8.59 12.94 -2.73
N ASP A 42 8.19 11.72 -2.34
CA ASP A 42 7.92 10.65 -3.30
C ASP A 42 6.70 11.04 -4.15
N VAL A 43 6.95 11.23 -5.45
CA VAL A 43 5.95 11.63 -6.45
C VAL A 43 5.27 10.44 -7.11
N VAL A 44 5.81 9.23 -6.95
CA VAL A 44 5.25 7.99 -7.51
C VAL A 44 4.24 7.40 -6.53
N CYS A 45 4.63 7.31 -5.26
CA CYS A 45 3.77 6.88 -4.17
C CYS A 45 3.61 8.05 -3.18
N PRO A 46 2.50 8.79 -3.20
CA PRO A 46 2.32 9.91 -2.28
C PRO A 46 2.38 9.48 -0.81
N MET A 47 2.90 10.34 0.06
CA MET A 47 2.98 10.10 1.53
C MET A 47 1.62 9.70 2.13
N MET A 48 0.51 10.19 1.57
CA MET A 48 -0.85 9.88 2.04
C MET A 48 -1.10 8.37 2.17
N SER A 49 -0.64 7.56 1.21
CA SER A 49 -0.83 6.11 1.24
C SER A 49 -0.11 5.46 2.43
N ALA A 50 1.10 5.92 2.75
CA ALA A 50 1.86 5.42 3.90
C ALA A 50 1.22 5.86 5.22
N TRP A 51 0.69 7.08 5.28
CA TRP A 51 -0.03 7.60 6.43
C TRP A 51 -1.36 6.84 6.68
N ASP A 52 -2.10 6.53 5.62
CA ASP A 52 -3.32 5.73 5.71
C ASP A 52 -3.03 4.31 6.18
N LEU A 53 -1.94 3.71 5.69
CA LEU A 53 -1.46 2.42 6.17
C LEU A 53 -1.11 2.47 7.67
N HIS A 54 -0.38 3.48 8.13
CA HIS A 54 -0.03 3.60 9.55
C HIS A 54 -1.26 3.77 10.45
N LYS A 55 -2.27 4.56 10.04
CA LYS A 55 -3.53 4.68 10.78
C LYS A 55 -4.27 3.35 10.89
N ALA A 56 -4.24 2.54 9.83
CA ALA A 56 -4.89 1.23 9.79
C ALA A 56 -4.05 0.11 10.44
N TRP A 57 -2.73 0.29 10.55
CA TRP A 57 -1.77 -0.62 11.18
C TRP A 57 -0.95 0.10 12.28
N PRO A 58 -1.57 0.43 13.44
CA PRO A 58 -0.93 1.16 14.53
C PRO A 58 0.28 0.46 15.17
N GLU A 59 0.38 -0.87 15.04
CA GLU A 59 1.49 -1.65 15.56
C GLU A 59 2.79 -1.46 14.76
N ALA A 60 2.70 -0.93 13.53
CA ALA A 60 3.86 -0.66 12.70
C ALA A 60 4.53 0.67 13.10
N ASP A 61 5.87 0.65 13.21
CA ASP A 61 6.68 1.84 13.44
C ASP A 61 6.70 2.71 12.17
N PHE A 62 6.47 4.01 12.30
CA PHE A 62 6.38 4.94 11.16
C PHE A 62 7.54 5.94 11.18
N LYS A 63 8.32 5.98 10.10
CA LYS A 63 9.53 6.80 9.97
C LYS A 63 9.49 7.75 8.78
#